data_AF-A0A1Y1NI61-F1
#
_entry.id   AF-A0A1Y1NI61-F1
#
_cell.length_a   1.000
_cell.length_b   1.000
_cell.length_c   1.000
_cell.angle_alpha   90.00
_cell.angle_beta   90.00
_cell.angle_gamma   90.00
#
_symmetry.space_group_name_H-M   'P 1'
#
loop_
_entity.id
_entity.type
_entity.pdbx_description
1 polymer ?
#
loop_
_entity_poly.entity_id
_entity_poly.type
_entity_poly.pdbx_seq_one_letter_code
_entity_poly.pdbx_strand_id
1 'polypeptide(L)'
;GNRYEGTLFKVTPSGLKEITTTILHGGTQSVTSLDLPMLNKCMLLLFINHGTIFCEDIGSRNGLNWEVFQEMQTFNSLGSATSVVNNVTHLFIINAGTLKEPANVNVWKYDEVISNFVPEQTIYVSQPTSISTILYQNCNFGAIASGSATNARDSGMITIIK
;
A
#
# COMPACT_ATOMS: atom_id res chain seq x y z
N GLY A 1 -26.38 3.92 -3.18
CA GLY A 1 -25.15 3.15 -2.93
C GLY A 1 -24.45 3.76 -1.74
N ASN A 2 -24.11 2.96 -0.73
CA ASN A 2 -23.49 3.46 0.49
C ASN A 2 -22.12 4.05 0.14
N ARG A 3 -22.01 5.37 0.13
CA ARG A 3 -20.73 6.08 0.05
C ARG A 3 -20.20 6.11 1.49
N TYR A 4 -19.10 5.41 1.74
CA TYR A 4 -18.36 5.60 2.98
C TYR A 4 -17.41 6.79 2.79
N GLU A 5 -17.24 7.57 3.84
CA GLU A 5 -16.44 8.79 3.83
C GLU A 5 -15.10 8.50 4.53
N GLY A 6 -13.98 8.70 3.81
CA GLY A 6 -12.64 8.64 4.39
C GLY A 6 -12.20 10.03 4.83
N THR A 7 -11.94 10.22 6.12
CA THR A 7 -11.48 11.51 6.66
C THR A 7 -9.96 11.50 6.83
N LEU A 8 -9.26 12.40 6.13
CA LEU A 8 -7.85 12.66 6.39
C LEU A 8 -7.74 13.75 7.46
N PHE A 9 -7.00 13.46 8.52
CA PHE A 9 -6.68 14.45 9.55
C PHE A 9 -5.17 14.58 9.71
N LYS A 10 -4.72 15.80 9.95
CA LYS A 10 -3.34 16.14 10.30
C LYS A 10 -3.24 16.23 11.82
N VAL A 11 -2.21 15.62 12.38
CA VAL A 11 -1.82 15.84 13.78
C VAL A 11 -0.74 16.91 13.79
N THR A 12 -1.00 18.04 14.46
CA THR A 12 -0.04 19.15 14.56
C THR A 12 1.00 18.89 15.66
N PRO A 13 2.11 19.65 15.72
CA PRO A 13 3.09 19.52 16.80
C PRO A 13 2.51 19.76 18.20
N SER A 14 1.39 20.48 18.33
CA SER A 14 0.68 20.67 19.60
C SER A 14 -0.26 19.50 19.96
N GLY A 15 -0.36 18.48 19.10
CA GLY A 15 -1.24 17.32 19.28
C GLY A 15 -2.68 17.57 18.83
N LEU A 16 -3.01 18.75 18.28
CA LEU A 16 -4.33 19.02 17.73
C LEU A 16 -4.55 18.20 16.45
N LYS A 17 -5.76 17.66 16.31
CA LYS A 17 -6.20 16.91 15.13
C LYS A 17 -7.06 17.81 14.27
N GLU A 18 -6.56 18.20 13.12
CA GLU A 18 -7.26 19.05 12.15
C GLU A 18 -7.73 18.19 10.98
N ILE A 19 -9.05 18.09 10.77
CA ILE A 19 -9.57 17.48 9.54
C ILE A 19 -9.09 18.33 8.38
N THR A 20 -8.33 17.70 7.49
CA THR A 20 -7.60 18.41 6.46
C THR A 20 -8.30 18.31 5.12
N THR A 21 -8.81 17.13 4.81
CA THR A 21 -9.67 16.91 3.65
C THR A 21 -10.51 15.65 3.86
N THR A 22 -11.58 15.53 3.09
CA THR A 22 -12.33 14.29 2.96
C THR A 22 -11.98 13.69 1.60
N ILE A 23 -11.53 12.44 1.59
CA ILE A 23 -11.41 11.67 0.36
C ILE A 23 -12.66 10.78 0.23
N LEU A 24 -13.51 11.12 -0.73
CA LEU A 24 -14.81 10.46 -0.92
C LEU A 24 -14.65 9.11 -1.64
N HIS A 25 -14.25 8.07 -0.91
CA HIS A 25 -14.23 6.70 -1.43
C HIS A 25 -14.79 5.69 -0.43
N GLY A 26 -15.65 4.80 -0.92
CA GLY A 26 -16.22 3.72 -0.13
C GLY A 26 -15.45 2.40 -0.28
N GLY A 27 -15.35 1.63 0.79
CA GLY A 27 -14.86 0.24 0.74
C GLY A 27 -13.33 0.08 0.73
N THR A 28 -12.59 1.08 1.20
CA THR A 28 -11.13 1.00 1.41
C THR A 28 -10.79 -0.12 2.39
N GLN A 29 -9.94 -1.05 1.97
CA GLN A 29 -9.41 -2.16 2.77
C GLN A 29 -8.16 -1.77 3.55
N SER A 30 -7.30 -0.95 2.94
CA SER A 30 -6.01 -0.56 3.51
C SER A 30 -5.61 0.83 3.02
N VAL A 31 -4.86 1.54 3.84
CA VAL A 31 -4.21 2.80 3.51
C VAL A 31 -2.72 2.67 3.77
N THR A 32 -1.89 3.03 2.79
CA THR A 32 -0.43 2.94 2.90
C THR A 32 0.21 4.23 2.47
N SER A 33 1.02 4.84 3.33
CA SER A 33 1.87 5.98 2.95
C SER A 33 2.94 5.52 1.97
N LEU A 34 3.19 6.31 0.93
CA LEU A 34 4.24 6.06 -0.05
C LEU A 34 5.27 7.18 0.04
N ASP A 35 6.53 6.79 0.14
CA ASP A 35 7.68 7.70 0.03
C ASP A 35 8.14 7.66 -1.43
N LEU A 36 8.01 8.75 -2.17
CA LEU A 36 8.38 8.82 -3.59
C LEU A 36 9.41 9.95 -3.77
N PRO A 37 10.60 9.69 -4.36
CA PRO A 37 11.73 10.63 -4.37
C PRO A 37 11.47 12.02 -4.99
N MET A 38 10.37 12.19 -5.73
CA MET A 38 10.00 13.44 -6.41
C MET A 38 8.63 14.01 -6.02
N LEU A 39 7.86 13.30 -5.20
CA LEU A 39 6.50 13.70 -4.83
C LEU A 39 6.41 13.83 -3.31
N ASN A 40 5.93 14.98 -2.84
CA ASN A 40 6.03 15.36 -1.42
C ASN A 40 5.42 14.34 -0.47
N LYS A 41 4.17 13.92 -0.73
CA LYS A 41 3.45 12.93 0.07
C LYS A 41 2.47 12.21 -0.81
N CYS A 42 2.56 10.89 -0.85
CA CYS A 42 1.60 10.07 -1.54
C CYS A 42 1.01 9.02 -0.61
N MET A 43 -0.20 8.58 -0.90
CA MET A 43 -0.86 7.48 -0.20
C MET A 43 -1.59 6.58 -1.19
N LEU A 44 -1.52 5.29 -0.96
CA LEU A 44 -2.38 4.32 -1.62
C LEU A 44 -3.65 4.13 -0.78
N LEU A 45 -4.81 4.31 -1.41
CA LEU A 45 -6.08 3.75 -0.94
C LEU A 45 -6.30 2.44 -1.69
N LEU A 46 -6.27 1.32 -0.97
CA LEU A 46 -6.46 0.00 -1.53
C LEU A 46 -7.90 -0.45 -1.33
N PHE A 47 -8.52 -0.98 -2.38
CA PHE A 47 -9.85 -1.55 -2.40
C PHE A 47 -9.78 -3.02 -2.80
N ILE A 48 -10.90 -3.73 -2.70
CA ILE A 48 -10.95 -5.16 -3.03
C ILE A 48 -10.43 -5.41 -4.45
N ASN A 49 -10.82 -4.63 -5.46
CA ASN A 49 -10.49 -4.89 -6.87
C ASN A 49 -9.80 -3.72 -7.61
N HIS A 50 -9.30 -2.74 -6.87
CA HIS A 50 -8.46 -1.66 -7.42
C HIS A 50 -7.68 -0.99 -6.30
N GLY A 51 -6.67 -0.21 -6.65
CA GLY A 51 -6.00 0.73 -5.77
C GLY A 51 -5.90 2.09 -6.45
N THR A 52 -5.94 3.15 -5.66
CA THR A 52 -5.75 4.52 -6.17
C THR A 52 -4.67 5.19 -5.33
N ILE A 53 -3.63 5.67 -6.01
CA ILE A 53 -2.58 6.46 -5.40
C ILE A 53 -2.97 7.92 -5.52
N PHE A 54 -2.99 8.60 -4.38
CA PHE A 54 -3.17 10.04 -4.28
C PHE A 54 -1.86 10.68 -3.89
N CYS A 55 -1.54 11.83 -4.48
CA CYS A 55 -0.39 12.63 -4.09
C CYS A 55 -0.83 14.07 -3.79
N GLU A 56 -0.11 14.69 -2.86
CA GLU A 56 -0.29 16.10 -2.52
C GLU A 56 0.12 16.98 -3.72
N ASP A 57 -0.82 17.78 -4.23
CA ASP A 57 -0.55 18.80 -5.25
C ASP A 57 0.13 20.02 -4.60
N ILE A 58 1.39 20.24 -4.98
CA ILE A 58 2.26 21.30 -4.48
C ILE A 58 1.89 22.66 -5.10
N GLY A 59 1.12 22.68 -6.19
CA GLY A 59 0.69 23.89 -6.89
C GLY A 59 -0.50 24.62 -6.26
N SER A 60 -1.23 23.97 -5.36
CA SER A 60 -2.42 24.54 -4.73
C SER A 60 -2.07 25.65 -3.75
N ARG A 61 -2.34 26.91 -4.14
CA ARG A 61 -2.11 28.09 -3.30
C ARG A 61 -3.02 28.18 -2.06
N ASN A 62 -4.03 27.30 -1.94
CA ASN A 62 -5.12 27.45 -0.98
C ASN A 62 -5.42 26.21 -0.11
N GLY A 63 -4.57 25.17 -0.11
CA GLY A 63 -4.77 24.04 0.80
C GLY A 63 -4.14 22.73 0.34
N LEU A 64 -4.19 21.73 1.22
CA LEU A 64 -3.78 20.35 0.98
C LEU A 64 -4.74 19.69 -0.02
N ASN A 65 -4.49 19.87 -1.31
CA ASN A 65 -5.22 19.18 -2.38
C ASN A 65 -4.53 17.86 -2.67
N TRP A 66 -5.33 16.79 -2.74
CA TRP A 66 -4.87 15.44 -3.08
C TRP A 66 -5.42 15.09 -4.46
N GLU A 67 -4.53 14.78 -5.39
CA GLU A 67 -4.89 14.42 -6.76
C GLU A 67 -4.60 12.94 -7.02
N VAL A 68 -5.40 12.34 -7.89
CA VAL A 68 -5.16 10.97 -8.35
C VAL A 68 -3.88 10.97 -9.18
N PHE A 69 -2.87 10.28 -8.65
CA PHE A 69 -1.59 10.08 -9.31
C PHE A 69 -1.62 8.86 -10.23
N GLN A 70 -2.17 7.75 -9.74
CA GLN A 70 -2.25 6.49 -10.48
C GLN A 70 -3.44 5.66 -10.02
N GLU A 71 -4.13 5.04 -10.96
CA GLU A 71 -5.05 3.93 -10.69
C GLU A 71 -4.37 2.60 -10.99
N MET A 72 -4.59 1.62 -10.13
CA MET A 72 -4.00 0.29 -10.21
C MET A 72 -5.11 -0.75 -10.21
N GLN A 73 -5.09 -1.64 -11.21
CA GLN A 73 -5.96 -2.81 -11.16
C GLN A 73 -5.39 -3.80 -10.15
N THR A 74 -6.17 -4.12 -9.14
CA THR A 74 -5.85 -5.16 -8.15
C THR A 74 -7.00 -6.17 -8.11
N PHE A 75 -6.83 -7.27 -7.38
CA PHE A 75 -7.88 -8.28 -7.34
C PHE A 75 -7.94 -8.95 -5.97
N ASN A 76 -9.11 -8.92 -5.36
CA ASN A 76 -9.35 -9.48 -4.03
C ASN A 76 -8.31 -9.05 -2.97
N SER A 77 -7.96 -7.75 -2.96
CA SER A 77 -6.88 -7.22 -2.14
C SER A 77 -7.26 -7.16 -0.66
N LEU A 78 -6.32 -7.50 0.21
CA LEU A 78 -6.51 -7.52 1.67
C LEU A 78 -5.73 -6.44 2.39
N GLY A 79 -4.57 -6.05 1.86
CA GLY A 79 -3.66 -5.15 2.54
C GLY A 79 -2.45 -4.81 1.71
N SER A 80 -1.69 -3.82 2.17
CA SER A 80 -0.51 -3.33 1.48
C SER A 80 0.59 -2.88 2.44
N ALA A 81 1.83 -2.94 1.98
CA ALA A 81 2.99 -2.37 2.65
C ALA A 81 3.92 -1.72 1.62
N THR A 82 4.82 -0.85 2.07
CA THR A 82 5.83 -0.21 1.23
C THR A 82 7.23 -0.45 1.78
N SER A 83 8.24 -0.48 0.92
CA SER A 83 9.64 -0.48 1.33
C SER A 83 10.49 0.28 0.32
N VAL A 84 11.54 0.94 0.78
CA VAL A 84 12.52 1.58 -0.10
C VAL A 84 13.78 0.72 -0.17
N VAL A 85 14.08 0.21 -1.36
CA VAL A 85 15.25 -0.64 -1.63
C VAL A 85 16.11 0.07 -2.67
N ASN A 86 17.36 0.40 -2.33
CA ASN A 86 18.28 1.10 -3.22
C ASN A 86 17.67 2.38 -3.83
N ASN A 87 17.01 3.20 -3.00
CA ASN A 87 16.26 4.41 -3.37
C ASN A 87 15.06 4.18 -4.31
N VAL A 88 14.65 2.93 -4.54
CA VAL A 88 13.45 2.61 -5.32
C VAL A 88 12.34 2.18 -4.37
N THR A 89 11.19 2.83 -4.50
CA THR A 89 10.00 2.50 -3.70
C THR A 89 9.29 1.29 -4.27
N HIS A 90 9.10 0.29 -3.41
CA HIS A 90 8.40 -0.94 -3.72
C HIS A 90 7.10 -0.98 -2.93
N LEU A 91 6.03 -1.33 -3.63
CA LEU A 91 4.70 -1.50 -3.07
C LEU A 91 4.33 -2.98 -3.13
N PHE A 92 3.93 -3.51 -1.98
CA PHE A 92 3.49 -4.88 -1.82
C PHE A 92 1.99 -4.90 -1.59
N ILE A 93 1.25 -5.65 -2.40
CA ILE A 93 -0.21 -5.79 -2.30
C ILE A 93 -0.55 -7.27 -2.09
N ILE A 94 -1.19 -7.58 -0.96
CA ILE A 94 -1.72 -8.91 -0.68
C ILE A 94 -3.04 -9.09 -1.42
N ASN A 95 -3.14 -10.19 -2.17
CA ASN A 95 -4.37 -10.64 -2.80
C ASN A 95 -4.80 -11.98 -2.20
N ALA A 96 -6.04 -12.05 -1.75
CA ALA A 96 -6.66 -13.31 -1.36
C ALA A 96 -6.90 -14.17 -2.61
N GLY A 97 -6.64 -15.47 -2.46
CA GLY A 97 -6.90 -16.44 -3.52
C GLY A 97 -8.39 -16.58 -3.81
N THR A 98 -8.69 -17.03 -5.01
CA THR A 98 -10.02 -17.46 -5.43
C THR A 98 -9.99 -18.92 -5.86
N LEU A 99 -11.13 -19.44 -6.31
CA LEU A 99 -11.18 -20.79 -6.92
C LEU A 99 -10.35 -20.90 -8.21
N LYS A 100 -10.04 -19.79 -8.88
CA LYS A 100 -9.32 -19.77 -10.16
C LYS A 100 -7.87 -19.31 -10.04
N GLU A 101 -7.57 -18.47 -9.05
CA GLU A 101 -6.25 -17.85 -8.89
C GLU A 101 -5.74 -18.06 -7.47
N PRO A 102 -4.51 -18.56 -7.30
CA PRO A 102 -3.93 -18.75 -5.98
C PRO A 102 -3.65 -17.40 -5.31
N ALA A 103 -3.70 -17.41 -3.98
CA ALA A 103 -3.36 -16.25 -3.19
C ALA A 103 -1.89 -15.85 -3.39
N ASN A 104 -1.63 -14.55 -3.40
CA ASN A 104 -0.32 -14.02 -3.74
C ASN A 104 -0.08 -12.63 -3.14
N VAL A 105 1.17 -12.19 -3.24
CA VAL A 105 1.60 -10.81 -3.04
C VAL A 105 2.15 -10.31 -4.37
N ASN A 106 1.55 -9.26 -4.90
CA ASN A 106 2.10 -8.54 -6.05
C ASN A 106 3.06 -7.47 -5.56
N VAL A 107 4.26 -7.48 -6.12
CA VAL A 107 5.31 -6.49 -5.91
C VAL A 107 5.30 -5.56 -7.11
N TRP A 108 5.17 -4.28 -6.81
CA TRP A 108 5.25 -3.19 -7.77
C TRP A 108 6.44 -2.32 -7.41
N LYS A 109 7.17 -1.86 -8.42
CA LYS A 109 8.26 -0.90 -8.23
C LYS A 109 7.88 0.43 -8.83
N TYR A 110 8.29 1.52 -8.20
CA TYR A 110 8.18 2.84 -8.79
C TYR A 110 9.25 3.02 -9.85
N ASP A 111 8.83 3.32 -11.07
CA ASP A 111 9.71 3.67 -12.18
C ASP A 111 9.71 5.19 -12.34
N GLU A 112 10.85 5.82 -12.04
CA GLU A 112 11.01 7.28 -12.12
C GLU A 112 10.93 7.81 -13.56
N VAL A 113 11.38 7.01 -14.55
CA VAL A 113 11.44 7.43 -15.96
C VAL A 113 10.05 7.69 -16.51
N ILE A 114 9.11 6.80 -16.18
CA ILE A 114 7.71 6.94 -16.58
C ILE A 114 6.82 7.51 -15.47
N SER A 115 7.42 7.83 -14.31
CA SER A 115 6.74 8.34 -13.12
C SER A 115 5.51 7.50 -12.75
N ASN A 116 5.69 6.19 -12.61
CA ASN A 116 4.57 5.27 -12.41
C ASN A 116 4.97 3.99 -11.67
N PHE A 117 4.05 3.36 -10.93
CA PHE A 117 4.30 2.00 -10.42
C PHE A 117 4.09 0.97 -11.53
N VAL A 118 5.04 0.06 -11.68
CA VAL A 118 4.99 -1.06 -12.63
C VAL A 118 5.08 -2.41 -11.91
N PRO A 119 4.43 -3.46 -12.42
CA PRO A 119 4.58 -4.81 -11.86
C PRO A 119 6.04 -5.25 -11.95
N GLU A 120 6.55 -5.84 -10.87
CA GLU A 120 7.90 -6.38 -10.82
C GLU A 120 7.90 -7.90 -10.60
N GLN A 121 7.15 -8.36 -9.60
CA GLN A 121 7.17 -9.75 -9.18
C GLN A 121 5.83 -10.16 -8.57
N THR A 122 5.50 -11.45 -8.65
CA THR A 122 4.43 -12.08 -7.88
C THR A 122 5.03 -13.15 -6.96
N ILE A 123 4.67 -13.10 -5.69
CA ILE A 123 5.09 -14.06 -4.66
C ILE A 123 3.86 -14.86 -4.22
N TYR A 124 3.85 -16.16 -4.45
CA TYR A 124 2.72 -17.00 -4.03
C TYR A 124 2.85 -17.37 -2.55
N VAL A 125 1.78 -17.13 -1.79
CA VAL A 125 1.71 -17.41 -0.37
C VAL A 125 0.35 -18.04 -0.09
N SER A 126 0.31 -19.12 0.69
CA SER A 126 -0.97 -19.69 1.13
C SER A 126 -1.66 -18.71 2.07
N GLN A 127 -2.93 -18.38 1.81
CA GLN A 127 -3.81 -17.60 2.70
C GLN A 127 -3.14 -16.40 3.40
N PRO A 128 -2.51 -15.45 2.67
CA PRO A 128 -1.89 -14.27 3.26
C PRO A 128 -2.96 -13.41 3.93
N THR A 129 -2.62 -12.82 5.07
CA THR A 129 -3.56 -12.03 5.91
C THR A 129 -3.04 -10.64 6.23
N SER A 130 -1.73 -10.49 6.40
CA SER A 130 -1.08 -9.20 6.58
C SER A 130 0.36 -9.25 6.08
N ILE A 131 0.90 -8.08 5.74
CA ILE A 131 2.27 -7.89 5.30
C ILE A 131 2.87 -6.71 6.05
N SER A 132 4.14 -6.82 6.38
CA SER A 132 4.92 -5.72 6.94
C SER A 132 6.34 -5.78 6.40
N THR A 133 6.96 -4.62 6.35
CA THR A 133 8.33 -4.44 5.87
C THR A 133 9.15 -3.80 6.98
N ILE A 134 10.44 -4.16 7.05
CA ILE A 134 11.38 -3.55 7.97
C ILE A 134 12.74 -3.37 7.29
N LEU A 135 13.33 -2.20 7.50
CA LEU A 135 14.72 -1.92 7.17
C LEU A 135 15.57 -2.23 8.40
N TYR A 136 16.48 -3.20 8.28
CA TYR A 136 17.42 -3.55 9.34
C TYR A 136 18.82 -3.80 8.75
N GLN A 137 19.83 -3.09 9.25
CA GLN A 137 21.23 -3.21 8.80
C GLN A 137 21.39 -3.12 7.26
N ASN A 138 20.73 -2.14 6.63
CA ASN A 138 20.71 -1.94 5.17
C ASN A 138 20.11 -3.09 4.35
N CYS A 139 19.40 -4.02 4.99
CA CYS A 139 18.61 -5.05 4.32
C CYS A 139 17.13 -4.77 4.54
N ASN A 140 16.35 -4.92 3.47
CA ASN A 140 14.90 -4.84 3.54
C ASN A 140 14.33 -6.26 3.72
N PHE A 141 13.50 -6.43 4.73
CA PHE A 141 12.83 -7.69 5.02
C PHE A 141 11.32 -7.51 4.85
N GLY A 142 10.68 -8.46 4.17
CA GLY A 142 9.22 -8.58 4.12
C GLY A 142 8.76 -9.76 4.96
N ALA A 143 7.82 -9.52 5.88
CA ALA A 143 7.15 -10.56 6.66
C ALA A 143 5.69 -10.67 6.21
N ILE A 144 5.26 -11.86 5.82
CA ILE A 144 3.89 -12.14 5.39
C ILE A 144 3.27 -13.12 6.39
N ALA A 145 2.18 -12.70 7.03
CA ALA A 145 1.40 -13.57 7.92
C ALA A 145 0.40 -14.39 7.11
N SER A 146 0.31 -15.70 7.39
CA SER A 146 -0.61 -16.62 6.72
C SER A 146 -1.64 -17.19 7.70
N GLY A 147 -2.90 -17.25 7.27
CA GLY A 147 -4.02 -17.79 8.03
C GLY A 147 -4.16 -19.32 7.98
N SER A 148 -3.35 -20.01 7.17
CA SER A 148 -3.44 -21.48 7.07
C SER A 148 -2.53 -22.13 8.10
N ALA A 149 -3.04 -22.33 9.31
CA ALA A 149 -2.45 -23.31 10.18
C ALA A 149 -3.52 -23.94 11.09
N THR A 150 -3.89 -25.17 10.75
CA THR A 150 -4.39 -26.12 11.74
C THR A 150 -3.38 -26.40 12.87
N ASN A 151 -2.17 -25.78 12.82
CA ASN A 151 -1.16 -25.68 13.86
C ASN A 151 -0.56 -24.24 13.97
N ALA A 152 -1.39 -23.20 14.10
CA ALA A 152 -1.03 -21.77 14.03
C ALA A 152 -0.18 -21.22 15.20
N ARG A 153 0.97 -21.83 15.48
CA ARG A 153 2.00 -21.21 16.33
C ARG A 153 3.18 -20.63 15.56
N ASP A 154 3.52 -21.12 14.37
CA ASP A 154 4.86 -20.85 13.79
C ASP A 154 4.94 -20.63 12.26
N SER A 155 3.98 -19.96 11.61
CA SER A 155 4.09 -19.69 10.17
C SER A 155 3.94 -18.20 9.81
N GLY A 156 4.99 -17.44 10.10
CA GLY A 156 5.34 -16.24 9.33
C GLY A 156 6.41 -16.63 8.30
N MET A 157 6.18 -16.35 7.02
CA MET A 157 7.22 -16.49 6.01
C MET A 157 7.96 -15.16 5.93
N ILE A 158 9.27 -15.18 6.23
CA ILE A 158 10.15 -14.04 5.96
C ILE A 158 10.71 -14.24 4.56
N THR A 159 10.27 -13.40 3.62
CA THR A 159 10.88 -13.33 2.30
C THR A 159 11.95 -12.25 2.35
N ILE A 160 13.21 -12.65 2.13
CA ILE A 160 14.33 -11.71 1.96
C ILE A 160 14.33 -11.30 0.49
N ILE A 161 14.05 -10.03 0.23
CA ILE A 161 14.22 -9.43 -1.09
C ILE A 161 15.64 -8.85 -1.10
N LYS A 162 16.50 -9.37 -1.97
CA LYS A 162 17.90 -8.95 -2.13
C LYS A 162 18.05 -8.05 -3.34
#